data_AF-E6SE25-F1
#
_entry.id   AF-E6SE25-F1
#
_cell.length_a   1.000
_cell.length_b   1.000
_cell.length_c   1.000
_cell.angle_alpha   90.00
_cell.angle_beta   90.00
_cell.angle_gamma   90.00
#
_symmetry.space_group_name_H-M   'P 1'
#
loop_
_entity.id
_entity.type
_entity.pdbx_description
1 polymer ?
#
loop_
_entity_poly.entity_id
_entity_poly.type
_entity_poly.pdbx_seq_one_letter_code
_entity_poly.pdbx_strand_id
1 'polypeptide(L)'
;MAVQVTDRGAIRTHDGPGGWHITLVECPDGLSNVSTVRGVTRVFVADLPAPGSTGPSCFAAAACTPDGDALVLSRQAPPALIISDRGYRRAPVVPGTDELVDVDDDEMILIFSSTVFEEMPQRLARVLHGHPEELLRSDPGAFLLDVFEETGSGAGAVITRGATHPDGGPA
;
A
#
# COMPACT_ATOMS: atom_id res chain seq x y z
N MET A 1 7.42 -3.33 14.82
CA MET A 1 6.00 -3.39 14.43
C MET A 1 5.17 -2.71 15.51
N ALA A 2 4.47 -1.63 15.17
CA ALA A 2 3.49 -1.00 16.04
C ALA A 2 2.07 -1.30 15.53
N VAL A 3 1.10 -1.37 16.45
CA VAL A 3 -0.30 -1.65 16.13
C VAL A 3 -1.18 -0.65 16.84
N GLN A 4 -2.08 0.00 16.11
CA GLN A 4 -3.13 0.87 16.63
C GLN A 4 -4.48 0.31 16.20
N VAL A 5 -5.38 0.07 17.15
CA VAL A 5 -6.74 -0.41 16.90
C VAL A 5 -7.71 0.75 17.06
N THR A 6 -8.59 0.93 16.09
CA THR A 6 -9.71 1.86 16.13
C THR A 6 -11.03 1.11 16.21
N ASP A 7 -12.13 1.83 16.34
CA ASP A 7 -13.49 1.28 16.25
C ASP A 7 -13.78 0.66 14.86
N ARG A 8 -13.03 1.05 13.83
CA ARG A 8 -13.27 0.66 12.42
C ARG A 8 -12.22 -0.25 11.82
N GLY A 9 -11.09 -0.47 12.47
CA GLY A 9 -10.04 -1.31 11.92
C GLY A 9 -8.76 -1.32 12.75
N ALA A 10 -7.71 -1.91 12.18
CA ALA A 10 -6.38 -1.93 12.76
C ALA A 10 -5.37 -1.35 11.78
N ILE A 11 -4.57 -0.40 12.27
CA ILE A 11 -3.38 0.08 11.59
C ILE A 11 -2.17 -0.65 12.13
N ARG A 12 -1.27 -1.06 11.24
CA ARG A 12 0.02 -1.66 11.60
C ARG A 12 1.13 -0.99 10.83
N THR A 13 2.23 -0.67 11.52
CA THR A 13 3.46 -0.18 10.88
C THR A 13 4.57 -1.22 10.99
N HIS A 14 5.34 -1.37 9.91
CA HIS A 14 6.45 -2.31 9.82
C HIS A 14 7.63 -1.67 9.09
N ASP A 15 8.80 -1.74 9.71
CA ASP A 15 10.07 -1.32 9.12
C ASP A 15 10.79 -2.53 8.53
N GLY A 16 11.11 -2.46 7.24
CA GLY A 16 11.80 -3.49 6.48
C GLY A 16 13.28 -3.15 6.25
N PRO A 17 14.06 -4.12 5.74
CA PRO A 17 15.41 -3.87 5.24
C PRO A 17 15.42 -2.79 4.14
N GLY A 18 16.56 -2.16 3.87
CA GLY A 18 16.67 -1.18 2.76
C GLY A 18 15.92 0.14 2.96
N GLY A 19 15.48 0.42 4.19
CA GLY A 19 14.77 1.66 4.55
C GLY A 19 13.27 1.61 4.27
N TRP A 20 12.68 0.45 3.98
CA TRP A 20 11.24 0.36 3.73
C TRP A 20 10.42 0.64 4.99
N HIS A 21 9.41 1.50 4.87
CA HIS A 21 8.39 1.73 5.88
C HIS A 21 7.03 1.38 5.30
N ILE A 22 6.31 0.47 5.97
CA ILE A 22 5.03 -0.05 5.51
C ILE A 22 3.99 0.27 6.56
N THR A 23 2.94 0.98 6.15
CA THR A 23 1.75 1.21 6.97
C THR A 23 0.57 0.49 6.34
N LEU A 24 -0.06 -0.39 7.10
CA LEU A 24 -1.21 -1.18 6.67
C LEU A 24 -2.45 -0.73 7.43
N VAL A 25 -3.60 -0.81 6.78
CA VAL A 25 -4.91 -0.73 7.42
C VAL A 25 -5.74 -1.95 7.04
N GLU A 26 -6.44 -2.49 8.03
CA GLU A 26 -7.38 -3.58 7.88
C GLU A 26 -8.71 -3.19 8.53
N CYS A 27 -9.77 -3.10 7.73
CA CYS A 27 -11.14 -2.88 8.14
C CYS A 27 -11.96 -4.17 7.93
N PRO A 28 -13.25 -4.22 8.34
CA PRO A 28 -14.11 -5.35 8.04
C PRO A 28 -14.06 -5.75 6.55
N ASP A 29 -14.10 -7.05 6.28
CA ASP A 29 -14.02 -7.64 4.94
C ASP A 29 -12.70 -7.37 4.17
N GLY A 30 -11.71 -6.77 4.82
CA GLY A 30 -10.36 -6.60 4.29
C GLY A 30 -9.35 -7.57 4.90
N LEU A 31 -8.28 -7.80 4.17
CA LEU A 31 -7.11 -8.51 4.66
C LEU A 31 -5.84 -7.80 4.22
N SER A 32 -4.97 -7.45 5.17
CA SER A 32 -3.62 -6.99 4.88
C SER A 32 -2.58 -7.86 5.59
N ASN A 33 -1.39 -7.98 5.02
CA ASN A 33 -0.27 -8.67 5.66
C ASN A 33 1.05 -8.06 5.23
N VAL A 34 2.01 -8.04 6.16
CA VAL A 34 3.42 -7.77 5.88
C VAL A 34 4.28 -8.86 6.50
N SER A 35 5.26 -9.34 5.75
CA SER A 35 6.27 -10.28 6.23
C SER A 35 7.61 -9.97 5.60
N THR A 36 8.71 -10.35 6.27
CA THR A 36 10.05 -10.23 5.69
C THR A 36 10.68 -11.62 5.58
N VAL A 37 11.10 -11.99 4.37
CA VAL A 37 11.68 -13.30 4.07
C VAL A 37 12.94 -13.11 3.25
N ARG A 38 14.09 -13.57 3.76
CA ARG A 38 15.40 -13.48 3.09
C ARG A 38 15.74 -12.04 2.64
N GLY A 39 15.48 -11.05 3.49
CA GLY A 39 15.76 -9.64 3.20
C GLY A 39 14.71 -8.93 2.34
N VAL A 40 13.73 -9.65 1.77
CA VAL A 40 12.65 -9.05 0.99
C VAL A 40 11.43 -8.83 1.87
N THR A 41 10.93 -7.61 1.91
CA THR A 41 9.66 -7.27 2.60
C THR A 41 8.50 -7.45 1.64
N ARG A 42 7.54 -8.30 2.01
CA ARG A 42 6.37 -8.66 1.21
C ARG A 42 5.14 -8.05 1.84
N VAL A 43 4.39 -7.31 1.05
CA VAL A 43 3.12 -6.70 1.41
C VAL A 43 2.02 -7.33 0.58
N PHE A 44 0.90 -7.63 1.22
CA PHE A 44 -0.27 -8.25 0.60
C PHE A 44 -1.53 -7.52 1.06
N VAL A 45 -2.42 -7.21 0.12
CA VAL A 45 -3.70 -6.56 0.36
C VAL A 45 -4.77 -7.28 -0.47
N ALA A 46 -5.87 -7.67 0.16
CA ALA A 46 -6.98 -8.38 -0.46
C ALA A 46 -8.30 -8.04 0.22
N ASP A 47 -9.40 -8.38 -0.45
CA ASP A 47 -10.71 -8.50 0.20
C ASP A 47 -10.87 -9.92 0.75
N LEU A 48 -11.54 -10.06 1.88
CA LEU A 48 -11.92 -11.36 2.41
C LEU A 48 -12.93 -12.03 1.47
N PRO A 49 -12.73 -13.31 1.12
CA PRO A 49 -13.69 -14.01 0.28
C PRO A 49 -15.04 -14.13 1.01
N ALA A 50 -16.12 -13.83 0.29
CA ALA A 50 -17.47 -14.07 0.78
C ALA A 50 -17.62 -15.55 1.22
N PRO A 51 -18.37 -15.85 2.30
CA PRO A 51 -18.57 -17.22 2.75
C PRO A 51 -19.12 -18.12 1.62
N GLY A 52 -18.39 -19.20 1.31
CA GLY A 52 -18.76 -20.13 0.24
C GLY A 52 -18.28 -19.77 -1.16
N SER A 53 -17.55 -18.66 -1.33
CA SER A 53 -16.86 -18.35 -2.58
C SER A 53 -15.71 -19.33 -2.82
N THR A 54 -15.67 -19.90 -4.04
CA THR A 54 -14.57 -20.73 -4.56
C THR A 54 -13.80 -20.02 -5.67
N GLY A 55 -14.12 -18.75 -5.92
CA GLY A 55 -13.46 -17.93 -6.92
C GLY A 55 -11.99 -17.67 -6.59
N PRO A 56 -11.17 -17.32 -7.60
CA PRO A 56 -9.79 -16.90 -7.37
C PRO A 56 -9.74 -15.72 -6.40
N SER A 57 -8.76 -15.74 -5.49
CA SER A 57 -8.56 -14.65 -4.53
C SER A 57 -8.19 -13.36 -5.27
N CYS A 58 -8.94 -12.30 -4.99
CA CYS A 58 -8.67 -10.96 -5.51
C CYS A 58 -7.65 -10.26 -4.61
N PHE A 59 -6.46 -9.95 -5.12
CA PHE A 59 -5.40 -9.34 -4.31
C PHE A 59 -4.41 -8.53 -5.12
N ALA A 60 -3.76 -7.59 -4.42
CA ALA A 60 -2.57 -6.89 -4.86
C ALA A 60 -1.44 -7.10 -3.85
N ALA A 61 -0.21 -7.16 -4.33
CA ALA A 61 0.96 -7.44 -3.51
C ALA A 61 2.18 -6.67 -4.02
N ALA A 62 3.10 -6.38 -3.11
CA ALA A 62 4.41 -5.85 -3.43
C ALA A 62 5.50 -6.66 -2.72
N ALA A 63 6.62 -6.88 -3.39
CA ALA A 63 7.82 -7.47 -2.81
C ALA A 63 8.98 -6.48 -2.95
N CYS A 64 9.32 -5.84 -1.84
CA CYS A 64 10.30 -4.78 -1.71
C CYS A 64 11.68 -5.37 -1.39
N THR A 65 12.66 -5.07 -2.25
CA THR A 65 14.04 -5.52 -2.11
C THR A 65 14.87 -4.52 -1.31
N PRO A 66 15.96 -4.93 -0.64
CA PRO A 66 16.83 -3.99 0.09
C PRO A 66 17.42 -2.88 -0.79
N ASP A 67 17.53 -3.11 -2.09
CA ASP A 67 18.22 -2.23 -3.03
C ASP A 67 17.34 -1.07 -3.50
N GLY A 68 16.01 -1.16 -3.34
CA GLY A 68 15.06 -0.11 -3.72
C GLY A 68 13.98 -0.55 -4.68
N ASP A 69 14.17 -1.68 -5.35
CA ASP A 69 13.17 -2.20 -6.27
C ASP A 69 11.99 -2.80 -5.51
N ALA A 70 10.78 -2.62 -6.04
CA ALA A 70 9.59 -3.34 -5.64
C ALA A 70 9.00 -4.10 -6.83
N LEU A 71 8.78 -5.40 -6.67
CA LEU A 71 7.98 -6.18 -7.62
C LEU A 71 6.51 -6.08 -7.22
N VAL A 72 5.70 -5.44 -8.05
CA VAL A 72 4.25 -5.29 -7.82
C VAL A 72 3.50 -6.32 -8.64
N LEU A 73 2.53 -6.97 -8.01
CA LEU A 73 1.64 -7.97 -8.61
C LEU A 73 0.20 -7.60 -8.30
N SER A 74 -0.67 -7.68 -9.31
CA SER A 74 -2.11 -7.60 -9.09
C SER A 74 -2.85 -8.74 -9.77
N ARG A 75 -3.70 -9.44 -9.03
CA ARG A 75 -4.52 -10.56 -9.49
C ARG A 75 -5.98 -10.22 -9.26
N GLN A 76 -6.63 -9.76 -10.33
CA GLN A 76 -8.04 -9.31 -10.34
C GLN A 76 -8.36 -8.12 -9.44
N ALA A 77 -7.40 -7.66 -8.64
CA ALA A 77 -7.46 -6.43 -7.89
C ALA A 77 -7.11 -5.23 -8.79
N PRO A 78 -7.36 -4.01 -8.31
CA PRO A 78 -6.78 -2.80 -8.87
C PRO A 78 -5.25 -2.87 -8.93
N PRO A 79 -4.60 -2.14 -9.85
CA PRO A 79 -3.16 -1.94 -9.79
C PRO A 79 -2.81 -1.08 -8.57
N ALA A 80 -1.58 -1.24 -8.06
CA ALA A 80 -1.01 -0.29 -7.13
C ALA A 80 -0.82 1.07 -7.82
N LEU A 81 -0.77 2.13 -7.02
CA LEU A 81 -0.46 3.48 -7.48
C LEU A 81 0.94 3.84 -6.97
N ILE A 82 1.83 4.20 -7.87
CA ILE A 82 3.12 4.82 -7.54
C ILE A 82 2.91 6.32 -7.58
N ILE A 83 3.08 7.00 -6.45
CA ILE A 83 2.86 8.44 -6.30
C ILE A 83 4.21 9.13 -6.20
N SER A 84 4.34 10.24 -6.89
CA SER A 84 5.51 11.14 -6.93
C SER A 84 5.04 12.59 -6.88
N ASP A 85 5.97 13.54 -6.77
CA ASP A 85 5.68 14.97 -6.85
C ASP A 85 5.08 15.40 -8.20
N ARG A 86 5.30 14.60 -9.26
CA ARG A 86 4.83 14.84 -10.63
C ARG A 86 3.45 14.26 -10.92
N GLY A 87 2.85 13.52 -9.98
CA GLY A 87 1.60 12.81 -10.19
C GLY A 87 1.70 11.35 -9.78
N TYR A 88 0.87 10.51 -10.40
CA TYR A 88 0.86 9.09 -10.13
C TYR A 88 0.87 8.25 -11.40
N ARG A 89 1.35 7.02 -11.27
CA ARG A 89 1.27 5.98 -12.30
C ARG A 89 0.75 4.68 -11.68
N ARG A 90 0.25 3.78 -12.52
CA ARG A 90 -0.26 2.47 -12.11
C ARG A 90 0.82 1.41 -12.28
N ALA A 91 0.91 0.48 -11.35
CA ALA A 91 1.76 -0.71 -11.44
C ALA A 91 0.98 -1.95 -10.93
N PRO A 92 0.86 -3.03 -11.72
CA PRO A 92 1.29 -3.15 -13.11
C PRO A 92 0.45 -2.24 -14.03
N VAL A 93 1.05 -1.74 -15.11
CA VAL A 93 0.33 -1.00 -16.16
C VAL A 93 -0.71 -1.90 -16.85
N VAL A 94 -0.39 -3.18 -17.01
CA VAL A 94 -1.27 -4.19 -17.61
C VAL A 94 -1.91 -5.03 -16.50
N PRO A 95 -3.25 -5.06 -16.37
CA PRO A 95 -3.91 -5.87 -15.36
C PRO A 95 -3.54 -7.36 -15.47
N GLY A 96 -3.29 -8.00 -14.33
CA GLY A 96 -2.97 -9.42 -14.26
C GLY A 96 -1.50 -9.79 -14.52
N THR A 97 -0.62 -8.82 -14.75
CA THR A 97 0.83 -9.04 -14.83
C THR A 97 1.53 -8.65 -13.53
N ASP A 98 2.83 -8.89 -13.49
CA ASP A 98 3.76 -8.30 -12.54
C ASP A 98 4.57 -7.19 -13.22
N GLU A 99 5.06 -6.24 -12.41
CA GLU A 99 5.91 -5.14 -12.85
C GLU A 99 6.96 -4.85 -11.78
N LEU A 100 8.23 -4.82 -12.19
CA LEU A 100 9.32 -4.35 -11.33
C LEU A 100 9.40 -2.84 -11.44
N VAL A 101 9.30 -2.15 -10.31
CA VAL A 101 9.42 -0.69 -10.22
C VAL A 101 10.63 -0.35 -9.36
N ASP A 102 11.46 0.55 -9.85
CA ASP A 102 12.41 1.28 -9.00
C ASP A 102 11.60 2.34 -8.26
N VAL A 103 11.85 2.50 -6.95
CA VAL A 103 11.12 3.41 -6.07
C VAL A 103 12.12 4.32 -5.39
N ASP A 104 12.04 5.59 -5.75
CA ASP A 104 12.88 6.63 -5.17
C ASP A 104 12.42 7.00 -3.76
N ASP A 105 13.28 7.67 -3.00
CA ASP A 105 13.02 8.11 -1.61
C ASP A 105 11.89 9.16 -1.52
N ASP A 106 11.54 9.80 -2.64
CA ASP A 106 10.43 10.75 -2.78
C ASP A 106 9.18 10.14 -3.43
N GLU A 107 9.17 8.83 -3.67
CA GLU A 107 8.02 8.09 -4.15
C GLU A 107 7.36 7.25 -3.04
N MET A 108 6.09 6.90 -3.28
CA MET A 108 5.35 5.97 -2.43
C MET A 108 4.49 5.02 -3.26
N ILE A 109 4.29 3.82 -2.75
CA ILE A 109 3.36 2.84 -3.32
C ILE A 109 2.09 2.82 -2.46
N LEU A 110 0.95 3.04 -3.09
CA LEU A 110 -0.37 2.78 -2.52
C LEU A 110 -0.93 1.47 -3.08
N ILE A 111 -1.39 0.61 -2.19
CA ILE A 111 -2.10 -0.62 -2.55
C ILE A 111 -3.44 -0.62 -1.82
N PHE A 112 -4.53 -0.85 -2.54
CA PHE A 112 -5.85 -0.99 -1.97
C PHE A 112 -6.49 -2.30 -2.39
N SER A 113 -7.38 -2.83 -1.56
CA SER A 113 -8.27 -3.91 -1.95
C SER A 113 -9.28 -3.42 -3.00
N SER A 114 -10.00 -4.34 -3.63
CA SER A 114 -10.92 -3.98 -4.73
C SER A 114 -12.09 -3.17 -4.21
N THR A 115 -12.64 -3.56 -3.06
CA THR A 115 -13.73 -2.84 -2.39
C THR A 115 -13.42 -1.34 -2.26
N VAL A 116 -12.24 -1.03 -1.73
CA VAL A 116 -11.81 0.35 -1.48
C VAL A 116 -11.62 1.13 -2.79
N PHE A 117 -11.07 0.48 -3.81
CA PHE A 117 -10.85 1.14 -5.09
C PHE A 117 -12.14 1.34 -5.90
N GLU A 118 -13.07 0.40 -5.83
CA GLU A 118 -14.38 0.49 -6.50
C GLU A 118 -15.25 1.57 -5.88
N GLU A 119 -15.23 1.71 -4.56
CA GLU A 119 -15.91 2.79 -3.85
C GLU A 119 -15.28 4.17 -4.15
N MET A 120 -14.01 4.18 -4.53
CA MET A 120 -13.22 5.37 -4.89
C MET A 120 -13.49 6.56 -3.94
N PRO A 121 -13.00 6.51 -2.70
CA PRO A 121 -13.17 7.57 -1.71
C PRO A 121 -12.88 8.94 -2.32
N GLN A 122 -13.77 9.90 -2.07
CA GLN A 122 -13.64 11.25 -2.62
C GLN A 122 -12.32 11.87 -2.21
N ARG A 123 -11.83 11.54 -1.01
CA ARG A 123 -10.52 11.97 -0.54
C ARG A 123 -9.37 11.41 -1.37
N LEU A 124 -9.40 10.12 -1.71
CA LEU A 124 -8.41 9.51 -2.60
C LEU A 124 -8.42 10.19 -3.97
N ALA A 125 -9.61 10.35 -4.57
CA ALA A 125 -9.75 11.01 -5.87
C ALA A 125 -9.24 12.47 -5.84
N ARG A 126 -9.58 13.23 -4.79
CA ARG A 126 -9.15 14.63 -4.62
C ARG A 126 -7.64 14.75 -4.54
N VAL A 127 -7.00 13.91 -3.72
CA VAL A 127 -5.54 13.93 -3.54
C VAL A 127 -4.84 13.54 -4.85
N LEU A 128 -5.30 12.48 -5.53
CA LEU A 128 -4.70 12.03 -6.78
C LEU A 128 -4.85 13.03 -7.94
N HIS A 129 -5.91 13.84 -7.97
CA HIS A 129 -6.16 14.81 -9.04
C HIS A 129 -5.69 16.23 -8.76
N GLY A 130 -5.56 16.62 -7.49
CA GLY A 130 -5.24 17.99 -7.10
C GLY A 130 -3.80 18.17 -6.66
N HIS A 131 -3.37 17.36 -5.69
CA HIS A 131 -2.17 17.62 -4.88
C HIS A 131 -1.50 16.32 -4.41
N PRO A 132 -0.92 15.50 -5.31
CA PRO A 132 -0.22 14.27 -4.93
C PRO A 132 0.94 14.51 -3.95
N GLU A 133 1.55 15.69 -3.97
CA GLU A 133 2.61 16.12 -3.06
C GLU A 133 2.14 16.26 -1.59
N GLU A 134 0.84 16.47 -1.36
CA GLU A 134 0.30 16.45 0.01
C GLU A 134 0.37 15.06 0.60
N LEU A 135 0.17 14.03 -0.23
CA LEU A 135 0.21 12.65 0.21
C LEU A 135 1.61 12.25 0.65
N LEU A 136 2.63 12.62 -0.13
CA LEU A 136 4.03 12.36 0.17
C LEU A 136 4.50 12.99 1.50
N ARG A 137 3.85 14.08 1.94
CA ARG A 137 4.16 14.77 3.20
C ARG A 137 3.24 14.37 4.35
N SER A 138 2.16 13.63 4.06
CA SER A 138 1.18 13.24 5.06
C SER A 138 1.69 12.06 5.90
N ASP A 139 1.20 11.97 7.14
CA ASP A 139 1.39 10.75 7.92
C ASP A 139 0.60 9.61 7.26
N PRO A 140 1.26 8.50 6.85
CA PRO A 140 0.59 7.40 6.15
C PRO A 140 -0.58 6.78 6.93
N GLY A 141 -0.46 6.72 8.26
CA GLY A 141 -1.51 6.16 9.12
C GLY A 141 -2.74 7.05 9.15
N ALA A 142 -2.55 8.35 9.35
CA ALA A 142 -3.62 9.34 9.32
C ALA A 142 -4.32 9.37 7.95
N PHE A 143 -3.55 9.35 6.86
CA PHE A 143 -4.12 9.27 5.51
C PHE A 143 -4.98 8.02 5.33
N LEU A 144 -4.49 6.85 5.72
CA LEU A 144 -5.25 5.60 5.61
C LEU A 144 -6.52 5.64 6.47
N LEU A 145 -6.47 6.15 7.71
CA LEU A 145 -7.69 6.31 8.51
C LEU A 145 -8.72 7.18 7.80
N ASP A 146 -8.27 8.32 7.30
CA ASP A 146 -9.11 9.29 6.64
C ASP A 146 -9.78 8.73 5.37
N VAL A 147 -9.07 7.91 4.58
CA VAL A 147 -9.64 7.23 3.40
C VAL A 147 -10.68 6.19 3.83
N PHE A 148 -10.38 5.41 4.89
CA PHE A 148 -11.24 4.33 5.35
C PHE A 148 -12.40 4.80 6.24
N GLU A 149 -12.39 6.06 6.68
CA GLU A 149 -13.56 6.71 7.27
C GLU A 149 -14.73 6.81 6.28
N GLU A 150 -14.43 6.92 4.99
CA GLU A 150 -15.43 6.99 3.91
C GLU A 150 -15.94 5.61 3.47
N THR A 151 -15.07 4.59 3.41
CA THR A 151 -15.44 3.23 2.95
C THR A 151 -16.02 2.36 4.06
N GLY A 152 -15.43 2.38 5.25
CA GLY A 152 -15.81 1.50 6.37
C GLY A 152 -15.49 0.01 6.16
N SER A 153 -14.87 -0.39 5.04
CA SER A 153 -14.55 -1.78 4.69
C SER A 153 -13.28 -1.88 3.83
N GLY A 154 -12.70 -3.07 3.77
CA GLY A 154 -11.56 -3.42 2.93
C GLY A 154 -10.19 -3.27 3.59
N ALA A 155 -9.14 -3.24 2.79
CA ALA A 155 -7.77 -3.12 3.29
C ALA A 155 -6.89 -2.26 2.38
N GLY A 156 -5.82 -1.73 2.95
CA GLY A 156 -4.89 -0.87 2.24
C GLY A 156 -3.48 -0.90 2.80
N ALA A 157 -2.53 -0.46 1.98
CA ALA A 157 -1.13 -0.30 2.36
C ALA A 157 -0.54 0.96 1.73
N VAL A 158 0.27 1.66 2.52
CA VAL A 158 1.22 2.66 2.08
C VAL A 158 2.61 2.09 2.27
N ILE A 159 3.45 2.15 1.24
CA ILE A 159 4.84 1.71 1.29
C ILE A 159 5.70 2.89 0.86
N THR A 160 6.61 3.32 1.73
CA THR A 160 7.59 4.38 1.45
C THR A 160 8.99 3.87 1.73
N ARG A 161 9.98 4.55 1.17
CA ARG A 161 11.39 4.31 1.48
C ARG A 161 11.95 5.52 2.21
N GLY A 162 12.52 5.29 3.38
CA GLY A 162 13.26 6.32 4.10
C GLY A 162 14.59 6.57 3.41
N ALA A 163 15.02 7.83 3.37
CA ALA A 163 16.30 8.20 2.80
C ALA A 163 17.42 7.33 3.36
N THR A 164 18.09 6.58 2.49
CA THR A 164 19.26 5.83 2.91
C THR A 164 20.39 6.82 3.15
N HIS A 165 20.66 7.13 4.42
CA HIS A 165 21.84 7.92 4.76
C HIS A 165 23.07 7.18 4.20
N PRO A 166 23.98 7.83 3.46
CA PRO A 166 25.16 7.18 2.88
C PRO A 166 26.06 6.46 3.90
N ASP A 167 25.87 6.71 5.21
CA ASP A 167 26.60 6.10 6.32
C ASP A 167 25.83 4.97 7.05
N GLY A 168 24.66 4.53 6.56
CA GLY A 168 23.99 3.33 7.07
C GLY A 168 23.42 3.43 8.50
N GLY A 169 23.15 4.64 9.00
CA GLY A 169 22.46 4.87 10.27
C GLY A 169 21.01 5.33 10.07
N PRO A 170 20.04 4.91 10.93
CA PRO A 170 18.70 5.47 10.90
C PRO A 170 18.71 6.94 11.34
N ALA A 171 17.92 7.76 10.66
CA ALA A 171 17.65 9.16 11.03
C ALA A 171 16.86 9.27 12.35
#